data_AF-A0A9P0VNW4-F1
#
_entry.id   AF-A0A9P0VNW4-F1
#
_cell.length_a   1.000
_cell.length_b   1.000
_cell.length_c   1.000
_cell.angle_alpha   90.00
_cell.angle_beta   90.00
_cell.angle_gamma   90.00
#
_symmetry.space_group_name_H-M   'P 1'
#
loop_
_entity.id
_entity.type
_entity.pdbx_description
1 polymer ?
#
loop_
_entity_poly.entity_id
_entity_poly.type
_entity_poly.pdbx_seq_one_letter_code
_entity_poly.pdbx_strand_id
1 'polypeptide(L)'
;MNQEIYEELLFARTLITDTKDFESRFEDILTMVIPPWIINPYGDIEETNVIIQEELTELSTNEELKVQYKSGYQQFWLQNNIPVTYPLLWNIARKFLISFPLSYLVERGLSAVTNLLTKKRNRLDIISRGDLRLQN
;
A
#
# COMPACT_ATOMS: atom_id res chain seq x y z
N MET A 1 -2.14 4.85 -39.71
CA MET A 1 -1.26 3.86 -39.05
C MET A 1 -0.30 4.48 -38.02
N ASN A 2 -0.05 5.81 -38.03
CA ASN A 2 0.89 6.43 -37.06
C ASN A 2 0.23 7.04 -35.81
N GLN A 3 -1.08 7.30 -35.85
CA GLN A 3 -1.80 7.90 -34.72
C GLN A 3 -1.98 6.90 -33.56
N GLU A 4 -2.39 5.67 -33.88
CA GLU A 4 -2.62 4.60 -32.90
C GLU A 4 -1.33 4.24 -32.14
N ILE A 5 -0.23 4.06 -32.87
CA ILE A 5 1.09 3.77 -32.28
C ILE A 5 1.55 4.94 -31.39
N TYR A 6 1.26 6.19 -31.77
CA TYR A 6 1.60 7.36 -30.98
C TYR A 6 0.81 7.42 -29.67
N GLU A 7 -0.50 7.14 -29.71
CA GLU A 7 -1.35 7.09 -28.51
C GLU A 7 -0.94 5.94 -27.57
N GLU A 8 -0.58 4.77 -28.11
CA GLU A 8 -0.07 3.65 -27.30
C GLU A 8 1.26 4.00 -26.61
N LEU A 9 2.20 4.61 -27.33
CA LEU A 9 3.49 5.04 -26.76
C LEU A 9 3.32 6.14 -25.71
N LEU A 10 2.40 7.08 -25.93
CA LEU A 10 2.08 8.15 -24.99
C LEU A 10 1.44 7.57 -23.71
N PHE A 11 0.55 6.59 -23.85
CA PHE A 11 -0.08 5.90 -22.74
C PHE A 11 0.95 5.11 -21.92
N ALA A 12 1.81 4.31 -22.58
CA ALA A 12 2.87 3.56 -21.92
C ALA A 12 3.84 4.48 -21.16
N ARG A 13 4.24 5.61 -21.76
CA ARG A 13 5.11 6.60 -21.11
C ARG A 13 4.45 7.25 -19.90
N THR A 14 3.15 7.53 -19.97
CA THR A 14 2.38 8.07 -18.83
C THR A 14 2.37 7.07 -17.68
N LEU A 15 2.05 5.80 -17.95
CA LEU A 15 2.09 4.74 -16.94
C LEU A 15 3.46 4.59 -16.28
N ILE A 16 4.55 4.61 -17.07
CA ILE A 16 5.93 4.52 -16.55
C ILE A 16 6.30 5.72 -15.67
N THR A 17 5.78 6.90 -16.01
CA THR A 17 6.02 8.13 -15.23
C THR A 17 5.28 8.06 -13.90
N ASP A 18 4.01 7.62 -13.93
CA ASP A 18 3.19 7.44 -12.74
C ASP A 18 3.77 6.38 -11.79
N THR A 19 4.34 5.29 -12.32
CA THR A 19 5.00 4.28 -11.49
C THR A 19 6.28 4.79 -10.85
N LYS A 20 7.08 5.60 -11.56
CA LYS A 20 8.30 6.19 -10.99
C LYS A 20 7.99 7.24 -9.93
N ASP A 21 6.95 8.05 -10.15
CA ASP A 21 6.47 9.00 -9.14
C ASP A 21 6.00 8.27 -7.88
N PHE A 22 5.26 7.16 -8.05
CA PHE A 22 4.86 6.30 -6.95
C PHE A 22 6.06 5.72 -6.19
N GLU A 23 7.01 5.11 -6.89
CA GLU A 23 8.20 4.54 -6.27
C GLU A 23 9.00 5.59 -5.49
N SER A 24 9.13 6.80 -6.03
CA SER A 24 9.85 7.88 -5.35
C SER A 24 9.10 8.40 -4.11
N ARG A 25 7.77 8.52 -4.17
CA ARG A 25 6.96 9.06 -3.07
C ARG A 25 6.78 8.09 -1.91
N PHE A 26 6.92 6.79 -2.18
CA PHE A 26 6.77 5.71 -1.20
C PHE A 26 8.07 4.91 -1.03
N GLU A 27 9.21 5.49 -1.38
CA GLU A 27 10.52 4.86 -1.23
C GLU A 27 10.75 4.39 0.21
N ASP A 28 10.31 5.17 1.20
CA ASP A 28 10.35 4.85 2.62
C ASP A 28 9.58 3.56 2.98
N ILE A 29 8.41 3.36 2.37
CA ILE A 29 7.58 2.16 2.56
C ILE A 29 8.16 0.97 1.77
N LEU A 30 8.63 1.20 0.54
CA LEU A 30 9.19 0.16 -0.32
C LEU A 30 10.53 -0.37 0.19
N THR A 31 11.32 0.48 0.86
CA THR A 31 12.61 0.12 1.49
C THR A 31 12.46 -0.35 2.93
N MET A 32 11.24 -0.36 3.47
CA MET A 32 11.00 -0.74 4.85
C MET A 32 11.29 -2.24 5.07
N VAL A 33 12.21 -2.53 5.99
CA VAL A 33 12.50 -3.91 6.40
C VAL A 33 11.41 -4.39 7.34
N ILE A 34 10.66 -5.39 6.91
CA ILE A 34 9.63 -6.04 7.73
C ILE A 34 10.31 -7.01 8.69
N PRO A 35 10.16 -6.85 10.02
CA PRO A 35 10.66 -7.82 10.98
C PRO A 35 10.14 -9.25 10.67
N PRO A 36 11.01 -10.27 10.60
CA PRO A 36 10.62 -11.63 10.23
C PRO A 36 9.49 -12.21 11.10
N TRP A 37 9.46 -11.83 12.38
CA TRP A 37 8.45 -12.28 13.33
C TRP A 37 7.04 -11.76 13.04
N ILE A 38 6.88 -10.70 12.26
CA ILE A 38 5.54 -10.25 11.81
C ILE A 38 4.96 -11.27 10.83
N ILE A 39 5.80 -11.86 9.98
CA ILE A 39 5.36 -12.87 9.01
C ILE A 39 5.24 -14.22 9.67
N ASN A 40 6.24 -14.63 10.46
CA ASN A 40 6.24 -15.89 11.17
C ASN A 40 6.76 -15.71 12.61
N PRO A 41 5.88 -15.46 13.58
CA PRO A 41 6.28 -15.26 14.98
C PRO A 41 6.74 -16.54 15.68
N TYR A 42 6.55 -17.71 15.05
CA TYR A 42 7.00 -19.02 15.56
C TYR A 42 8.29 -19.50 14.86
N GLY A 43 8.91 -18.66 14.03
CA GLY A 43 10.19 -18.94 13.40
C GLY A 43 11.36 -18.76 14.37
N ASP A 44 12.55 -19.13 13.91
CA ASP A 44 13.79 -18.79 14.61
C ASP A 44 14.06 -17.29 14.39
N ILE A 45 13.91 -16.49 15.45
CA ILE A 45 13.97 -15.02 15.39
C ILE A 45 14.99 -14.52 16.41
N GLU A 46 16.06 -13.92 15.92
CA GLU A 46 16.99 -13.13 16.73
C GLU A 46 16.52 -11.67 16.79
N GLU A 47 15.57 -11.37 17.68
CA GLU A 47 15.12 -10.00 17.90
C GLU A 47 16.04 -9.30 18.91
N THR A 48 16.75 -8.25 18.51
CA THR A 48 17.73 -7.57 19.39
C THR A 48 17.08 -6.66 20.44
N ASN A 49 15.82 -6.28 20.23
CA ASN A 49 15.11 -5.40 21.14
C ASN A 49 14.55 -6.18 22.35
N VAL A 50 15.24 -6.05 23.48
CA VAL A 50 14.91 -6.69 24.77
C VAL A 50 13.47 -6.40 25.23
N ILE A 51 12.93 -5.22 24.89
CA ILE A 51 11.58 -4.80 25.33
C ILE A 51 10.49 -5.65 24.66
N ILE A 52 10.70 -6.09 23.42
CA ILE A 52 9.72 -6.92 22.69
C ILE A 52 10.02 -8.41 22.77
N GLN A 53 11.24 -8.79 23.19
CA GLN A 53 11.61 -10.20 23.35
C GLN A 53 10.72 -10.93 24.36
N GLU A 54 10.29 -10.28 25.44
CA GLU A 54 9.43 -10.90 26.44
C GLU A 54 8.07 -11.31 25.84
N GLU A 55 7.34 -10.36 25.24
CA GLU A 55 6.07 -10.65 24.55
C GLU A 55 6.26 -11.66 23.40
N LEU A 56 7.38 -11.56 22.65
CA LEU A 56 7.65 -12.45 21.53
C LEU A 56 7.91 -13.89 22.01
N THR A 57 8.63 -14.05 23.11
CA THR A 57 8.89 -15.36 23.72
C THR A 57 7.58 -15.97 24.20
N GLU A 58 6.77 -15.21 24.95
CA GLU A 58 5.47 -15.67 25.43
C GLU A 58 4.56 -16.10 24.26
N LEU A 59 4.45 -15.26 23.23
CA LEU A 59 3.66 -15.55 22.03
C LEU A 59 4.18 -16.82 21.32
N SER A 60 5.50 -16.96 21.13
CA SER A 60 6.09 -18.11 20.44
C SER A 60 5.85 -19.45 21.17
N THR A 61 5.69 -19.41 22.49
CA THR A 61 5.40 -20.60 23.32
C THR A 61 3.91 -20.93 23.42
N ASN A 62 3.03 -20.04 22.92
CA ASN A 62 1.59 -20.21 23.01
C ASN A 62 1.07 -21.16 21.91
N GLU A 63 0.85 -22.42 22.26
CA GLU A 63 0.35 -23.45 21.33
C GLU A 63 -1.10 -23.19 20.86
N GLU A 64 -1.95 -22.52 21.64
CA GLU A 64 -3.30 -22.17 21.20
C GLU A 64 -3.28 -21.16 20.05
N LEU A 65 -2.46 -20.12 20.20
CA LEU A 65 -2.26 -19.09 19.19
C LEU A 65 -1.58 -19.66 17.94
N LYS A 66 -0.73 -20.67 18.09
CA LYS A 66 -0.08 -21.36 16.97
C LYS A 66 -1.07 -22.12 16.08
N VAL A 67 -2.12 -22.68 16.67
CA VAL A 67 -3.22 -23.28 15.91
C VAL A 67 -3.96 -22.21 15.11
N GLN A 68 -4.20 -21.03 15.71
CA GLN A 68 -4.90 -19.93 15.04
C GLN A 68 -4.06 -19.27 13.94
N TYR A 69 -2.74 -19.26 14.08
CA TYR A 69 -1.81 -18.78 13.06
C TYR A 69 -1.91 -19.55 11.73
N LYS A 70 -2.43 -20.79 11.73
CA LYS A 70 -2.67 -21.58 10.51
C LYS A 70 -3.61 -20.88 9.51
N SER A 71 -4.43 -19.92 9.97
CA SER A 71 -5.28 -19.10 9.11
C SER A 71 -4.54 -17.98 8.37
N GLY A 72 -3.24 -17.81 8.62
CA GLY A 72 -2.39 -16.78 8.02
C GLY A 72 -2.06 -15.64 8.99
N TYR A 73 -0.92 -14.98 8.75
CA TYR A 73 -0.40 -13.93 9.64
C TYR A 73 -1.33 -12.71 9.73
N GLN A 74 -2.02 -12.34 8.64
CA GLN A 74 -2.94 -11.19 8.64
C GLN A 74 -4.11 -11.41 9.59
N GLN A 75 -4.78 -12.56 9.46
CA GLN A 75 -5.90 -12.95 10.32
C GLN A 75 -5.45 -13.12 11.76
N PHE A 76 -4.24 -13.66 11.97
CA PHE A 76 -3.63 -13.79 13.29
C PHE A 76 -3.48 -12.45 14.01
N TRP A 77 -2.85 -11.46 13.38
CA TRP A 77 -2.62 -10.15 14.02
C TRP A 77 -3.91 -9.34 14.21
N LEU A 78 -4.94 -9.55 13.37
CA LEU A 78 -6.20 -8.81 13.43
C LEU A 78 -7.21 -9.36 14.47
N GLN A 79 -6.84 -10.37 15.26
CA GLN A 79 -7.72 -10.90 16.30
C GLN A 79 -7.87 -9.93 17.47
N ASN A 80 -9.03 -9.93 18.13
CA ASN A 80 -9.34 -8.98 19.20
C ASN A 80 -8.50 -9.15 20.47
N ASN A 81 -7.96 -10.35 20.71
CA ASN A 81 -7.10 -10.67 21.86
C ASN A 81 -5.68 -10.12 21.70
N ILE A 82 -5.11 -10.13 20.49
CA ILE A 82 -3.70 -9.77 20.25
C ILE A 82 -3.37 -8.33 20.71
N PRO A 83 -4.18 -7.28 20.42
CA PRO A 83 -3.91 -5.93 20.91
C PRO A 83 -3.93 -5.78 22.43
N VAL A 84 -4.60 -6.70 23.14
CA VAL A 84 -4.76 -6.66 24.60
C VAL A 84 -3.67 -7.47 25.28
N THR A 85 -3.36 -8.66 24.74
CA THR A 85 -2.37 -9.58 25.31
C THR A 85 -0.94 -9.21 24.94
N TYR A 86 -0.71 -8.73 23.71
CA TYR A 86 0.62 -8.38 23.19
C TYR A 86 0.64 -6.96 22.61
N PRO A 87 0.40 -5.93 23.45
CA PRO A 87 0.27 -4.55 22.99
C PRO A 87 1.55 -4.01 22.33
N LEU A 88 2.75 -4.42 22.76
CA LEU A 88 4.00 -3.93 22.17
C LEU A 88 4.19 -4.50 20.76
N LEU A 89 4.02 -5.81 20.60
CA LEU A 89 4.10 -6.48 19.30
C LEU A 89 3.04 -5.93 18.34
N TRP A 90 1.79 -5.79 18.80
CA TRP A 90 0.71 -5.24 17.98
C TRP A 90 0.99 -3.82 17.51
N ASN A 91 1.52 -2.95 18.38
CA ASN A 91 1.83 -1.56 18.03
C ASN A 91 2.85 -1.44 16.89
N ILE A 92 3.75 -2.42 16.77
CA ILE A 92 4.71 -2.51 15.68
C ILE A 92 4.01 -3.14 14.47
N ALA A 93 3.45 -4.35 14.62
CA ALA A 93 2.82 -5.11 13.54
C ALA A 93 1.75 -4.29 12.79
N ARG A 94 0.90 -3.53 13.50
CA ARG A 94 -0.15 -2.71 12.89
C ARG A 94 0.39 -1.67 11.93
N LYS A 95 1.59 -1.12 12.17
CA LYS A 95 2.20 -0.12 11.27
C LYS A 95 2.49 -0.75 9.92
N PHE A 96 2.97 -1.99 9.90
CA PHE A 96 3.25 -2.75 8.68
C PHE A 96 1.98 -3.24 7.99
N LEU A 97 1.00 -3.71 8.76
CA LEU A 97 -0.27 -4.22 8.21
C LEU A 97 -1.13 -3.10 7.58
N ILE A 98 -1.05 -1.87 8.10
CA ILE A 98 -1.87 -0.74 7.63
C ILE A 98 -1.16 0.07 6.53
N SER A 99 0.16 0.25 6.61
CA SER A 99 0.89 1.17 5.71
C SER A 99 0.81 0.78 4.23
N PHE A 100 0.95 -0.51 3.90
CA PHE A 100 0.96 -0.96 2.50
C PHE A 100 -0.43 -0.85 1.82
N PRO A 101 -1.54 -1.29 2.45
CA PRO A 101 -2.87 -1.12 1.85
C PRO A 101 -3.32 0.36 1.81
N LEU A 102 -3.01 1.17 2.83
CA LEU A 102 -3.49 2.56 2.87
C LEU A 102 -2.82 3.44 1.82
N SER A 103 -1.50 3.35 1.67
CA SER A 103 -0.75 4.15 0.69
C SER A 103 -1.21 3.87 -0.74
N TYR A 104 -1.32 2.60 -1.11
CA TYR A 104 -1.82 2.18 -2.42
C TYR A 104 -3.26 2.65 -2.68
N LEU A 105 -4.18 2.48 -1.72
CA LEU A 105 -5.58 2.88 -1.89
C LEU A 105 -5.77 4.40 -1.95
N VAL A 106 -5.05 5.16 -1.11
CA VAL A 106 -5.08 6.62 -1.12
C VAL A 106 -4.56 7.16 -2.44
N GLU A 107 -3.44 6.63 -2.95
CA GLU A 107 -2.89 7.07 -4.22
C GLU A 107 -3.79 6.74 -5.40
N ARG A 108 -4.33 5.51 -5.47
CA ARG A 108 -5.30 5.14 -6.52
C ARG A 108 -6.53 6.04 -6.49
N GLY A 109 -7.01 6.41 -5.30
CA GLY A 109 -8.10 7.36 -5.13
C GLY A 109 -7.75 8.76 -5.65
N LEU A 110 -6.59 9.30 -5.26
CA LEU A 110 -6.12 10.63 -5.69
C LEU A 110 -5.82 10.68 -7.19
N SER A 111 -5.20 9.64 -7.74
CA SER A 111 -4.96 9.48 -9.18
C SER A 111 -6.27 9.42 -9.98
N ALA A 112 -7.28 8.70 -9.49
CA ALA A 112 -8.59 8.68 -10.12
C ALA A 112 -9.27 10.06 -10.11
N VAL A 113 -9.19 10.80 -8.99
CA VAL A 113 -9.74 12.15 -8.84
C VAL A 113 -9.03 13.15 -9.75
N THR A 114 -7.70 13.13 -9.77
CA THR A 114 -6.90 14.02 -10.63
C THR A 114 -7.18 13.75 -12.10
N ASN A 115 -7.23 12.48 -12.53
CA ASN A 115 -7.62 12.07 -13.88
C ASN A 115 -9.05 12.51 -14.25
N LEU A 116 -10.00 12.43 -13.31
CA LEU A 116 -11.36 12.92 -13.52
C LEU A 116 -11.37 14.44 -13.71
N LEU A 117 -10.63 15.18 -12.89
CA LEU A 117 -10.54 16.64 -12.94
C LEU A 117 -9.83 17.12 -14.22
N THR A 118 -8.73 16.49 -14.62
CA THR A 118 -8.02 16.83 -15.87
C THR A 118 -8.85 16.47 -17.10
N LYS A 119 -9.51 15.31 -17.14
CA LYS A 119 -10.44 14.97 -18.24
C LYS A 119 -11.62 15.94 -18.32
N LYS A 120 -12.20 16.34 -17.17
CA LYS A 120 -13.29 17.33 -17.14
C LYS A 120 -12.82 18.71 -17.61
N ARG A 121 -11.62 19.15 -17.22
CA ARG A 121 -11.01 20.41 -17.69
C ARG A 121 -10.66 20.38 -19.17
N ASN A 122 -10.07 19.32 -19.67
CA ASN A 122 -9.77 19.16 -21.10
C ASN A 122 -11.05 19.15 -21.95
N ARG A 123 -12.13 18.53 -21.46
CA ARG A 123 -13.46 18.62 -22.11
C ARG A 123 -14.02 20.04 -22.12
N LEU A 124 -13.93 20.76 -21.01
CA LEU A 124 -14.40 22.16 -20.94
C LEU A 124 -13.57 23.09 -21.82
N ASP A 125 -12.25 22.89 -21.93
CA ASP A 125 -11.36 23.68 -22.78
C ASP A 125 -11.59 23.38 -24.28
N ILE A 126 -11.92 22.14 -24.64
CA ILE A 126 -12.35 21.79 -26.01
C ILE A 126 -13.68 22.46 -26.36
N ILE A 127 -14.65 22.48 -25.43
CA ILE A 127 -15.95 23.14 -25.65
C ILE A 127 -15.78 24.66 -25.73
N SER A 128 -14.93 25.27 -24.88
CA SER A 128 -14.72 26.72 -24.87
C SER A 128 -13.83 27.22 -26.02
N ARG A 129 -12.90 26.41 -26.54
CA ARG A 129 -12.05 26.75 -27.70
C ARG A 129 -12.65 26.33 -29.06
N GLY A 130 -13.61 25.40 -29.07
CA GLY A 130 -14.08 24.71 -30.29
C GLY A 130 -15.34 25.25 -30.95
N ASP A 131 -16.20 26.01 -30.26
CA ASP A 131 -17.50 26.44 -30.81
C ASP A 131 -17.55 27.87 -31.36
N LEU A 132 -16.40 28.56 -31.47
CA LEU A 132 -16.29 29.84 -32.19
C LEU A 132 -15.91 29.68 -33.67
N ARG A 133 -16.22 28.54 -34.29
CA ARG A 133 -16.32 28.47 -35.76
C ARG A 133 -17.70 28.94 -36.19
N LEU A 134 -17.90 30.25 -36.12
CA LEU A 134 -18.91 30.97 -36.90
C LEU A 134 -18.68 30.62 -38.38
N GLN A 135 -19.47 29.70 -38.91
CA GLN A 135 -19.71 29.63 -40.35
C GLN A 135 -20.75 30.70 -40.67
N ASN A 136 -20.26 31.82 -41.21
CA ASN A 136 -21.05 32.68 -42.11
C ASN A 136 -21.47 31.88 -43.35
#